data_AF-A0A7Y0SAT1-F1
#
_entry.id   AF-A0A7Y0SAT1-F1
#
_cell.length_a   1.000
_cell.length_b   1.000
_cell.length_c   1.000
_cell.angle_alpha   90.00
_cell.angle_beta   90.00
_cell.angle_gamma   90.00
#
_symmetry.space_group_name_H-M   'P 1'
#
loop_
_entity.id
_entity.type
_entity.pdbx_description
1 polymer ?
#
loop_
_entity_poly.entity_id
_entity_poly.type
_entity_poly.pdbx_seq_one_letter_code
_entity_poly.pdbx_strand_id
1 'polypeptide(L)'
;DVVEPREMTKQDIKNVIEEYRQAALNAIEAGFDGIELHAANGYLVNQFIDSEANNRTDEYGGSIENRLRFLGEVIEAMTQAIGAERVGVRLAPFTSLNGTVDSTPVET
;
A
#
# COMPACT_ATOMS: atom_id res chain seq x y z
N ASP A 1 -21.18 13.01 -6.90
CA ASP A 1 -20.27 13.59 -5.88
C ASP A 1 -19.31 12.54 -5.38
N VAL A 2 -18.03 12.88 -5.40
CA VAL A 2 -17.00 12.14 -4.66
C VAL A 2 -16.78 12.85 -3.33
N VAL A 3 -16.77 12.09 -2.25
CA VAL A 3 -16.56 12.63 -0.90
C VAL A 3 -15.07 12.90 -0.73
N GLU A 4 -14.72 14.01 -0.09
CA GLU A 4 -13.35 14.31 0.28
C GLU A 4 -12.82 13.23 1.25
N PRO A 5 -11.66 12.61 0.98
CA PRO A 5 -11.14 11.54 1.82
C PRO A 5 -10.69 12.10 3.17
N ARG A 6 -10.87 11.30 4.22
CA ARG A 6 -10.32 11.57 5.55
C ARG A 6 -8.96 10.89 5.68
N GLU A 7 -7.97 11.62 6.20
CA GLU A 7 -6.68 11.02 6.55
C GLU A 7 -6.85 9.86 7.55
N MET A 8 -6.20 8.73 7.27
CA MET A 8 -6.21 7.54 8.13
C MET A 8 -5.50 7.81 9.46
N THR A 9 -6.12 7.39 10.55
CA THR A 9 -5.43 7.29 11.84
C THR A 9 -4.50 6.09 11.87
N LYS A 10 -3.59 6.02 12.84
CA LYS A 10 -2.73 4.83 13.04
C LYS A 10 -3.55 3.56 13.30
N GLN A 11 -4.73 3.70 13.91
CA GLN A 11 -5.63 2.56 14.10
C GLN A 11 -6.28 2.13 12.77
N ASP A 12 -6.67 3.09 11.92
CA ASP A 12 -7.15 2.79 10.57
C ASP A 12 -6.08 2.02 9.76
N ILE A 13 -4.81 2.44 9.85
CA ILE A 13 -3.69 1.77 9.17
C ILE A 13 -3.53 0.32 9.64
N LYS A 14 -3.50 0.10 10.96
CA LYS A 14 -3.41 -1.24 11.55
C LYS A 14 -4.57 -2.14 11.13
N ASN A 15 -5.77 -1.60 11.10
CA ASN A 15 -6.96 -2.35 10.68
C ASN A 15 -6.85 -2.76 9.20
N VAL A 16 -6.43 -1.84 8.32
CA VAL A 16 -6.26 -2.15 6.89
C VAL A 16 -5.16 -3.18 6.65
N ILE A 17 -4.05 -3.14 7.38
CA ILE A 17 -2.99 -4.17 7.30
C ILE A 17 -3.57 -5.55 7.64
N GLU A 18 -4.37 -5.62 8.70
CA GLU A 18 -5.04 -6.86 9.11
C GLU A 18 -6.07 -7.33 8.08
N GLU A 19 -6.77 -6.41 7.41
CA GLU A 19 -7.68 -6.71 6.31
C GLU A 19 -6.92 -7.30 5.11
N TYR A 20 -5.74 -6.78 4.75
CA TYR A 20 -4.88 -7.40 3.72
C TYR A 20 -4.43 -8.80 4.13
N ARG A 21 -4.02 -8.99 5.39
CA ARG A 21 -3.65 -10.31 5.93
C ARG A 21 -4.80 -11.31 5.79
N GLN A 22 -6.01 -10.91 6.19
CA GLN A 22 -7.19 -11.76 6.11
C GLN A 22 -7.60 -12.02 4.66
N ALA A 23 -7.50 -11.02 3.78
CA ALA A 23 -7.78 -11.19 2.36
C ALA A 23 -6.83 -12.21 1.70
N ALA A 24 -5.54 -12.20 2.08
CA ALA A 24 -4.57 -13.19 1.62
C ALA A 24 -4.96 -14.61 2.05
N LEU A 25 -5.34 -14.81 3.31
CA LEU A 25 -5.81 -16.10 3.81
C LEU A 25 -7.05 -16.59 3.06
N ASN A 26 -8.03 -15.69 2.86
CA ASN A 26 -9.26 -16.00 2.13
C ASN A 26 -8.97 -16.42 0.68
N ALA A 27 -7.99 -15.79 0.01
CA ALA A 27 -7.60 -16.14 -1.34
C ALA A 27 -7.03 -17.56 -1.42
N ILE A 28 -6.18 -17.95 -0.45
CA ILE A 28 -5.66 -19.31 -0.39
C ILE A 28 -6.76 -20.33 -0.07
N GLU A 29 -7.68 -20.00 0.84
CA GLU A 29 -8.85 -20.84 1.13
C GLU A 29 -9.73 -21.05 -0.11
N ALA A 30 -9.86 -20.02 -0.95
CA ALA A 30 -10.58 -20.07 -2.21
C ALA A 30 -9.84 -20.82 -3.34
N GLY A 31 -8.58 -21.24 -3.11
CA GLY A 31 -7.80 -22.04 -4.06
C GLY A 31 -6.95 -21.24 -5.05
N PHE A 32 -6.66 -19.96 -4.78
CA PHE A 32 -5.69 -19.20 -5.58
C PHE A 32 -4.26 -19.72 -5.34
N ASP A 33 -3.45 -19.78 -6.39
CA ASP A 33 -2.03 -20.14 -6.30
C ASP A 33 -1.19 -19.06 -5.59
N GLY A 34 -1.64 -17.81 -5.66
CA GLY A 34 -1.01 -16.64 -5.04
C GLY A 34 -1.82 -15.37 -5.29
N ILE A 35 -1.31 -14.25 -4.78
CA ILE A 35 -1.95 -12.93 -4.87
C ILE A 35 -0.96 -11.88 -5.35
N GLU A 36 -1.49 -10.78 -5.87
CA GLU A 36 -0.72 -9.58 -6.22
C GLU A 36 -1.23 -8.38 -5.40
N LEU A 37 -0.34 -7.75 -4.63
CA LEU A 37 -0.62 -6.49 -3.97
C LEU A 37 -0.67 -5.36 -5.00
N HIS A 38 -1.81 -4.69 -5.09
CA HIS A 38 -1.93 -3.52 -5.95
C HIS A 38 -1.38 -2.25 -5.26
N ALA A 39 -0.10 -1.96 -5.49
CA ALA A 39 0.61 -0.76 -5.00
C ALA A 39 0.90 0.26 -6.12
N ALA A 40 -0.07 0.45 -7.01
CA ALA A 40 0.09 1.21 -8.26
C ALA A 40 -1.19 2.01 -8.57
N ASN A 41 -1.13 2.83 -9.62
CA ASN A 41 -2.28 3.51 -10.25
C ASN A 41 -3.08 4.41 -9.29
N GLY A 42 -2.41 4.97 -8.27
CA GLY A 42 -3.00 5.94 -7.35
C GLY A 42 -4.04 5.41 -6.37
N TYR A 43 -4.07 4.08 -6.14
CA TYR A 43 -4.82 3.48 -5.03
C TYR A 43 -4.08 3.61 -3.70
N LEU A 44 -4.72 3.20 -2.59
CA LEU A 44 -4.29 3.49 -1.22
C LEU A 44 -2.80 3.30 -0.96
N VAL A 45 -2.23 2.15 -1.32
CA VAL A 45 -0.79 1.90 -1.07
C VAL A 45 0.08 2.85 -1.89
N ASN A 46 -0.28 3.14 -3.15
CA ASN A 46 0.40 4.15 -3.97
C ASN A 46 0.26 5.55 -3.38
N GLN A 47 -0.88 5.89 -2.77
CA GLN A 47 -1.09 7.20 -2.12
C GLN A 47 -0.16 7.40 -0.92
N PHE A 48 0.25 6.33 -0.22
CA PHE A 48 1.28 6.42 0.82
C PHE A 48 2.69 6.60 0.23
N ILE A 49 3.01 5.95 -0.88
CA ILE A 49 4.34 6.03 -1.53
C ILE A 49 4.57 7.44 -2.11
N ASP A 50 3.53 8.02 -2.69
CA ASP A 50 3.56 9.24 -3.49
C ASP A 50 3.74 10.51 -2.65
N SER A 51 4.70 11.36 -3.01
CA SER A 51 5.02 12.55 -2.21
C SER A 51 3.94 13.63 -2.23
N GLU A 52 3.17 13.77 -3.31
CA GLU A 52 2.14 14.81 -3.42
C GLU A 52 0.80 14.36 -2.81
N ALA A 53 0.53 13.05 -2.80
CA ALA A 53 -0.64 12.49 -2.13
C ALA A 53 -0.44 12.31 -0.62
N ASN A 54 0.79 12.01 -0.18
CA ASN A 54 1.11 11.76 1.24
C ASN A 54 1.65 12.99 1.95
N ASN A 55 0.75 13.81 2.49
CA ASN A 55 1.08 14.99 3.27
C ASN A 55 1.27 14.72 4.78
N ARG A 56 1.42 13.45 5.18
CA ARG A 56 1.55 13.07 6.59
C ARG A 56 2.88 13.56 7.16
N THR A 57 2.86 13.86 8.45
CA THR A 57 4.04 14.29 9.24
C THR A 57 4.45 13.28 10.32
N ASP A 58 3.81 12.11 10.35
CA ASP A 58 4.13 11.02 11.26
C ASP A 58 5.04 9.97 10.61
N GLU A 59 5.21 8.81 11.24
CA GLU A 59 6.08 7.73 10.78
C GLU A 59 5.67 7.12 9.42
N TYR A 60 4.54 7.52 8.85
CA TYR A 60 4.08 7.07 7.54
C TYR A 60 4.20 8.14 6.43
N GLY A 61 4.82 9.30 6.70
CA GLY A 61 5.06 10.33 5.68
C GLY A 61 6.35 11.14 5.88
N GLY A 62 6.54 12.13 5.01
CA GLY A 62 7.73 12.99 4.99
C GLY A 62 8.91 12.38 4.23
N SER A 63 9.59 11.39 4.81
CA SER A 63 10.75 10.74 4.18
C SER A 63 10.35 9.55 3.29
N ILE A 64 11.23 9.14 2.36
CA ILE A 64 11.00 7.96 1.51
C ILE A 64 10.76 6.72 2.37
N GLU A 65 11.55 6.51 3.42
CA GLU A 65 11.43 5.34 4.31
C GLU A 65 10.07 5.32 5.02
N ASN A 66 9.57 6.48 5.43
CA ASN A 66 8.26 6.60 6.07
C ASN A 66 7.13 6.37 5.06
N ARG A 67 7.23 6.93 3.85
CA ARG A 67 6.24 6.71 2.78
C ARG A 67 6.16 5.24 2.34
N LEU A 68 7.29 4.54 2.30
CA LEU A 68 7.37 3.12 1.99
C LEU A 68 6.96 2.21 3.15
N ARG A 69 6.85 2.73 4.39
CA ARG A 69 6.55 1.93 5.58
C ARG A 69 5.25 1.14 5.44
N PHE A 70 4.18 1.80 4.99
CA PHE A 70 2.87 1.15 4.84
C PHE A 70 2.91 0.01 3.82
N LEU A 71 3.59 0.20 2.68
CA LEU A 71 3.80 -0.86 1.69
C LEU A 71 4.53 -2.06 2.33
N GLY A 72 5.61 -1.79 3.07
CA GLY A 72 6.40 -2.82 3.75
C GLY A 72 5.59 -3.63 4.77
N GLU A 73 4.82 -2.95 5.61
CA GLU A 73 3.98 -3.60 6.64
C GLU A 73 2.86 -4.46 6.02
N VAL A 74 2.25 -4.01 4.92
CA VAL A 74 1.26 -4.82 4.18
C VAL A 74 1.89 -6.06 3.57
N ILE A 75 3.06 -5.92 2.92
CA ILE A 75 3.81 -7.06 2.36
C ILE A 75 4.18 -8.03 3.48
N GLU A 76 4.72 -7.55 4.59
CA GLU A 76 5.10 -8.38 5.73
C GLU A 76 3.89 -9.18 6.26
N ALA A 77 2.75 -8.53 6.46
CA ALA A 77 1.55 -9.19 6.94
C ALA A 77 1.05 -10.30 5.99
N MET A 78 1.01 -10.05 4.68
CA MET A 78 0.59 -11.05 3.70
C MET A 78 1.58 -12.21 3.59
N THR A 79 2.88 -11.90 3.53
CA THR A 79 3.93 -12.93 3.38
C THR A 79 4.04 -13.81 4.63
N GLN A 80 3.85 -13.26 5.83
CA GLN A 80 3.73 -14.04 7.06
C GLN A 80 2.49 -14.95 7.07
N ALA A 81 1.39 -14.54 6.43
CA ALA A 81 0.15 -15.30 6.39
C ALA A 81 0.18 -16.47 5.39
N ILE A 82 0.75 -16.27 4.19
CA ILE A 82 0.62 -17.23 3.08
C ILE A 82 1.93 -17.66 2.41
N GLY A 83 3.07 -17.14 2.86
CA GLY A 83 4.39 -17.40 2.26
C GLY A 83 4.76 -16.36 1.19
N ALA A 84 6.04 -15.98 1.14
CA ALA A 84 6.53 -14.96 0.21
C ALA A 84 6.52 -15.42 -1.25
N GLU A 85 6.63 -16.72 -1.49
CA GLU A 85 6.54 -17.34 -2.81
C GLU A 85 5.15 -17.20 -3.47
N ARG A 86 4.14 -16.80 -2.69
CA ARG A 86 2.75 -16.61 -3.15
C ARG A 86 2.32 -15.14 -3.22
N VAL A 87 3.24 -14.19 -3.00
CA VAL A 87 2.93 -12.76 -2.95
C VAL A 87 3.73 -12.02 -4.02
N GLY A 88 3.04 -11.46 -5.01
CA GLY A 88 3.57 -10.45 -5.93
C GLY A 88 3.23 -9.03 -5.49
N VAL A 89 3.96 -8.04 -6.00
CA VAL A 89 3.68 -6.62 -5.78
C VAL A 89 3.70 -5.90 -7.13
N ARG A 90 2.64 -5.15 -7.41
CA ARG A 90 2.53 -4.32 -8.61
C ARG A 90 2.81 -2.87 -8.28
N LEU A 91 3.85 -2.31 -8.93
CA LEU A 91 4.27 -0.92 -8.82
C LEU A 91 4.14 -0.20 -10.18
N ALA A 92 3.97 1.12 -10.14
CA ALA A 92 3.97 1.97 -11.33
C ALA A 92 4.62 3.33 -11.05
N PRO A 93 5.96 3.38 -10.85
CA PRO A 93 6.64 4.54 -10.25
C PRO A 93 6.49 5.85 -11.04
N PHE A 94 6.40 5.77 -12.38
CA PHE A 94 6.29 6.94 -13.25
C PHE A 94 4.85 7.28 -13.65
N THR A 95 3.87 6.56 -13.12
CA THR A 95 2.47 6.72 -13.52
C THR A 95 1.79 7.78 -12.66
N SER A 96 1.31 8.84 -13.30
CA SER A 96 0.45 9.83 -12.67
C SER A 96 -1.02 9.51 -12.94
N LEU A 97 -1.68 8.83 -12.00
CA LEU A 97 -3.11 8.49 -12.06
C LEU A 97 -3.79 8.84 -10.74
N ASN A 98 -5.09 9.14 -10.79
CA ASN A 98 -5.90 9.43 -9.59
C ASN A 98 -5.31 10.50 -8.66
N GLY A 99 -4.57 11.47 -9.22
CA GLY A 99 -3.97 12.56 -8.46
C GLY A 99 -2.66 12.23 -7.71
N THR A 100 -2.13 11.01 -7.84
CA THR A 100 -0.80 10.67 -7.30
C THR A 100 0.28 11.10 -8.29
N VAL A 101 1.19 11.95 -7.83
CA VAL A 101 2.39 12.38 -8.56
C VAL A 101 3.57 12.37 -7.60
N ASP A 102 4.58 11.54 -7.88
CA ASP A 102 5.80 11.57 -7.08
C ASP A 102 6.74 12.65 -7.62
N SER A 103 7.30 13.46 -6.72
CA SER A 103 8.26 14.51 -7.03
C SER A 103 9.64 13.96 -7.40
N THR A 104 10.01 12.78 -6.88
CA THR A 104 11.32 12.14 -7.12
C THR A 104 11.18 10.64 -7.45
N PRO A 105 10.44 10.27 -8.52
CA PRO A 105 10.09 8.87 -8.83
C PRO A 105 11.29 7.97 -9.22
N VAL A 106 12.47 8.56 -9.44
CA VAL A 106 13.72 7.82 -9.69
C VAL A 106 14.41 7.45 -8.37
N GLU A 107 14.20 8.24 -7.32
CA GLU A 107 14.82 8.06 -6.00
C GLU A 107 13.96 7.20 -5.06
N THR A 108 12.63 7.28 -5.22
CA THR A 108 11.64 6.45 -4.51
C THR A 108 11.65 5.00 -4.99
#